data_AF-A0A6L4Z690-F1
#
_entry.id   AF-A0A6L4Z690-F1
#
_cell.length_a   1.000
_cell.length_b   1.000
_cell.length_c   1.000
_cell.angle_alpha   90.00
_cell.angle_beta   90.00
_cell.angle_gamma   90.00
#
_symmetry.space_group_name_H-M   'P 1'
#
loop_
_entity.id
_entity.type
_entity.pdbx_description
1 polymer ?
#
loop_
_entity_poly.entity_id
_entity_poly.type
_entity_poly.pdbx_seq_one_letter_code
_entity_poly.pdbx_strand_id
1 'polypeptide(L)'
;MNSSINFRTPKLNRSIKQRNTFWYNYYAGYSSEFVEDAIKFLKLPSKATIADPWNGTGTSTEVAANMGFNAKGFDINPVMVIIGKAKLANHIDSSYLLTLSNKILENASYCSDSIIENNQEPLENWFDSNAALVFRKLEYSIRTLFIPQSPSIYTLINEKSSLVDIPSIACFFYTALFRTLWDFLIPFRSSNRTWVKTSKLVEERLAISQDKIYYSFEKNVNYLTELLQLRNNLENISKEKNIDIDISNSERLPLQNESIQAVISSPPYCTRIDYAIATKP
;
A
#
# COMPACT_ATOMS: atom_id res chain seq x y z
N MET A 1 -28.17 15.32 -26.42
CA MET A 1 -27.31 16.50 -26.21
C MET A 1 -26.07 16.06 -25.44
N ASN A 2 -24.90 16.02 -26.08
CA ASN A 2 -23.64 15.74 -25.42
C ASN A 2 -23.20 16.99 -24.67
N SER A 3 -23.48 17.08 -23.37
CA SER A 3 -22.78 18.00 -22.50
C SER A 3 -21.30 17.65 -22.57
N SER A 4 -20.47 18.51 -23.17
CA SER A 4 -19.02 18.34 -23.16
C SER A 4 -18.53 18.45 -21.73
N ILE A 5 -18.31 17.31 -21.06
CA ILE A 5 -17.63 17.29 -19.77
C ILE A 5 -16.19 17.74 -20.05
N ASN A 6 -15.81 18.87 -19.45
CA ASN A 6 -14.44 19.32 -19.50
C ASN A 6 -13.65 18.55 -18.44
N PHE A 7 -12.70 17.71 -18.89
CA PHE A 7 -11.90 16.89 -18.00
C PHE A 7 -10.93 17.76 -17.19
N ARG A 8 -10.95 17.60 -15.87
CA ARG A 8 -9.88 18.11 -15.01
C ARG A 8 -8.57 17.39 -15.32
N THR A 9 -7.45 18.07 -15.05
CA THR A 9 -6.12 17.55 -15.39
C THR A 9 -5.87 16.19 -14.73
N PRO A 10 -5.35 15.20 -15.47
CA PRO A 10 -4.95 13.92 -14.88
C PRO A 10 -3.70 14.05 -14.00
N LYS A 11 -2.96 15.17 -14.06
CA LYS A 11 -1.74 15.34 -13.26
C LYS A 11 -2.09 15.51 -11.78
N LEU A 12 -1.38 14.78 -10.93
CA LEU A 12 -1.39 14.99 -9.48
C LEU A 12 -0.91 16.41 -9.16
N ASN A 13 -1.75 17.21 -8.50
CA ASN A 13 -1.31 18.48 -7.93
C ASN A 13 -0.42 18.19 -6.71
N ARG A 14 0.85 18.60 -6.77
CA ARG A 14 1.85 18.33 -5.72
C ARG A 14 2.12 19.55 -4.84
N SER A 15 1.08 20.27 -4.45
CA SER A 15 1.22 21.35 -3.47
C SER A 15 1.80 20.81 -2.16
N ILE A 16 2.54 21.62 -1.40
CA ILE A 16 3.20 21.19 -0.15
C ILE A 16 2.18 20.65 0.86
N LYS A 17 0.97 21.21 0.91
CA LYS A 17 -0.15 20.73 1.74
C LYS A 17 -0.65 19.33 1.36
N GLN A 18 -0.58 18.95 0.08
CA GLN A 18 -0.94 17.60 -0.41
C GLN A 18 0.21 16.59 -0.32
N ARG A 19 1.47 17.02 -0.11
CA ARG A 19 2.57 16.06 0.15
C ARG A 19 2.37 15.28 1.44
N ASN A 20 1.69 15.88 2.41
CA ASN A 20 1.30 15.29 3.69
C ASN A 20 0.02 14.45 3.60
N THR A 21 -0.49 14.11 2.40
CA THR A 21 -1.68 13.24 2.24
C THR A 21 -1.40 11.94 1.48
N PHE A 22 -0.14 11.69 1.11
CA PHE A 22 0.26 10.47 0.44
C PHE A 22 0.50 9.34 1.44
N TRP A 23 -0.23 8.24 1.22
CA TRP A 23 -0.07 6.97 1.93
C TRP A 23 1.32 6.38 1.74
N TYR A 24 1.91 6.59 0.56
CA TYR A 24 3.26 6.13 0.23
C TYR A 24 3.86 7.07 -0.81
N ASN A 25 5.19 7.20 -0.85
CA ASN A 25 5.89 8.06 -1.80
C ASN A 25 5.86 7.47 -3.22
N TYR A 26 4.68 7.46 -3.83
CA TYR A 26 4.47 6.98 -5.19
C TYR A 26 4.05 8.13 -6.10
N TYR A 27 4.74 8.25 -7.23
CA TYR A 27 4.69 9.45 -8.06
C TYR A 27 3.87 9.27 -9.35
N ALA A 28 3.51 8.02 -9.67
CA ALA A 28 2.96 7.60 -10.95
C ALA A 28 1.48 7.21 -10.81
N GLY A 29 0.65 8.21 -10.51
CA GLY A 29 -0.80 8.09 -10.53
C GLY A 29 -1.42 9.31 -11.21
N TYR A 30 -2.72 9.24 -11.45
CA TYR A 30 -3.52 10.38 -11.87
C TYR A 30 -4.39 10.90 -10.73
N SER A 31 -4.91 12.11 -10.90
CA SER A 31 -5.81 12.79 -9.96
C SER A 31 -7.14 12.05 -9.81
N SER A 32 -7.72 12.09 -8.61
CA SER A 32 -9.05 11.52 -8.35
C SER A 32 -10.12 12.23 -9.18
N GLU A 33 -9.95 13.55 -9.34
CA GLU A 33 -10.81 14.43 -10.12
C GLU A 33 -10.94 13.99 -11.59
N PHE A 34 -9.84 13.55 -12.19
CA PHE A 34 -9.86 13.00 -13.55
C PHE A 34 -10.72 11.72 -13.64
N VAL A 35 -10.61 10.83 -12.65
CA VAL A 35 -11.41 9.60 -12.59
C VAL A 35 -12.89 9.92 -12.43
N GLU A 36 -13.23 10.86 -11.54
CA GLU A 36 -14.62 11.30 -11.37
C GLU A 36 -15.23 11.80 -12.68
N ASP A 37 -14.45 12.59 -13.45
CA ASP A 37 -14.88 13.13 -14.74
C ASP A 37 -15.02 12.00 -15.78
N ALA A 38 -14.11 11.03 -15.79
CA ALA A 38 -14.20 9.84 -16.63
C ALA A 38 -15.47 9.04 -16.37
N ILE A 39 -15.78 8.76 -15.10
CA ILE A 39 -16.97 8.01 -14.70
C ILE A 39 -18.25 8.77 -15.10
N LYS A 40 -18.31 10.09 -14.86
CA LYS A 40 -19.45 10.94 -15.26
C LYS A 40 -19.63 10.95 -16.79
N PHE A 41 -18.53 10.98 -17.54
CA PHE A 41 -18.54 10.95 -18.99
C PHE A 41 -19.10 9.64 -19.56
N LEU A 42 -18.73 8.51 -18.96
CA LEU A 42 -19.15 7.19 -19.42
C LEU A 42 -20.64 6.89 -19.20
N LYS A 43 -21.33 7.64 -18.33
CA LYS A 43 -22.78 7.48 -18.04
C LYS A 43 -23.17 6.01 -17.78
N LEU A 44 -22.39 5.34 -16.94
CA LEU A 44 -22.54 3.92 -16.63
C LEU A 44 -23.85 3.64 -15.87
N PRO A 45 -24.44 2.44 -16.02
CA PRO A 45 -25.60 2.05 -15.23
C PRO A 45 -25.27 1.99 -13.74
N SER A 46 -26.29 2.16 -12.89
CA SER A 46 -26.14 2.06 -11.44
C SER A 46 -25.50 0.72 -11.06
N LYS A 47 -24.53 0.73 -10.14
CA LYS A 47 -23.75 -0.44 -9.70
C LYS A 47 -23.00 -1.17 -10.83
N ALA A 48 -22.69 -0.49 -11.94
CA ALA A 48 -21.76 -1.03 -12.92
C ALA A 48 -20.40 -1.39 -12.27
N THR A 49 -19.69 -2.33 -12.87
CA THR A 49 -18.35 -2.75 -12.44
C THR A 49 -17.31 -2.04 -13.29
N ILE A 50 -16.43 -1.30 -12.62
CA ILE A 50 -15.28 -0.61 -13.19
C ILE A 50 -14.02 -1.39 -12.81
N ALA A 51 -13.16 -1.66 -13.78
CA ALA A 51 -11.89 -2.34 -13.53
C ALA A 51 -10.68 -1.44 -13.78
N ASP A 52 -9.62 -1.71 -13.04
CA ASP A 52 -8.28 -1.17 -13.27
C ASP A 52 -7.25 -2.32 -13.25
N PRO A 53 -6.75 -2.76 -14.42
CA PRO A 53 -5.78 -3.86 -14.50
C PRO A 53 -4.33 -3.44 -14.16
N TRP A 54 -4.09 -2.16 -13.87
CA TRP A 54 -2.81 -1.59 -13.42
C TRP A 54 -3.06 -0.63 -12.26
N ASN A 55 -3.73 -1.16 -11.23
CA ASN A 55 -4.39 -0.41 -10.18
C ASN A 55 -3.43 0.45 -9.35
N GLY A 56 -2.16 0.06 -9.25
CA GLY A 56 -1.20 0.71 -8.37
C GLY A 56 -1.76 0.85 -6.95
N THR A 57 -1.74 2.07 -6.41
CA THR A 57 -2.29 2.35 -5.07
C THR A 57 -3.81 2.51 -5.02
N GLY A 58 -4.55 2.27 -6.11
CA GLY A 58 -6.01 2.15 -6.09
C GLY A 58 -6.83 3.41 -6.34
N THR A 59 -6.32 4.43 -7.02
CA THR A 59 -7.09 5.67 -7.28
C THR A 59 -8.40 5.39 -8.04
N SER A 60 -8.35 4.59 -9.11
CA SER A 60 -9.56 4.27 -9.91
C SER A 60 -10.59 3.52 -9.09
N THR A 61 -10.15 2.47 -8.38
CA THR A 61 -11.04 1.64 -7.59
C THR A 61 -11.65 2.40 -6.42
N GLU A 62 -10.87 3.26 -5.78
CA GLU A 62 -11.32 4.12 -4.68
C GLU A 62 -12.40 5.10 -5.16
N VAL A 63 -12.14 5.83 -6.24
CA VAL A 63 -13.10 6.81 -6.78
C VAL A 63 -14.37 6.13 -7.30
N ALA A 64 -14.23 5.01 -8.03
CA ALA A 64 -15.37 4.24 -8.51
C ALA A 64 -16.31 3.83 -7.37
N ALA A 65 -15.75 3.29 -6.29
CA ALA A 65 -16.51 2.86 -5.14
C ALA A 65 -17.15 4.02 -4.38
N ASN A 66 -16.43 5.13 -4.22
CA ASN A 66 -16.96 6.36 -3.61
C ASN A 66 -18.13 6.94 -4.40
N MET A 67 -18.16 6.72 -5.72
CA MET A 67 -19.27 7.10 -6.59
C MET A 67 -20.39 6.04 -6.64
N GLY A 68 -20.28 4.94 -5.88
CA GLY A 68 -21.31 3.91 -5.75
C GLY A 68 -21.25 2.80 -6.82
N PHE A 69 -20.14 2.66 -7.53
CA PHE A 69 -19.89 1.56 -8.47
C PHE A 69 -19.18 0.39 -7.79
N ASN A 70 -19.27 -0.80 -8.41
CA ASN A 70 -18.38 -1.89 -8.04
C ASN A 70 -17.01 -1.62 -8.65
N ALA A 71 -15.94 -1.98 -7.94
CA ALA A 71 -14.58 -1.73 -8.38
C ALA A 71 -13.73 -3.01 -8.30
N LYS A 72 -12.95 -3.28 -9.34
CA LYS A 72 -11.99 -4.38 -9.37
C LYS A 72 -10.60 -3.89 -9.79
N GLY A 73 -9.62 -4.01 -8.91
CA GLY A 73 -8.26 -3.51 -9.14
C GLY A 73 -7.25 -4.64 -9.11
N PHE A 74 -6.36 -4.67 -10.09
CA PHE A 74 -5.28 -5.64 -10.14
C PHE A 74 -3.95 -4.95 -10.36
N ASP A 75 -2.91 -5.45 -9.69
CA ASP A 75 -1.53 -5.05 -9.97
C ASP A 75 -0.60 -6.24 -9.83
N ILE A 76 0.48 -6.29 -10.60
CA ILE A 76 1.49 -7.33 -10.47
C ILE A 76 2.40 -7.09 -9.25
N ASN A 77 2.49 -5.84 -8.80
CA ASN A 77 3.33 -5.45 -7.68
C ASN A 77 2.58 -5.61 -6.34
N PRO A 78 2.96 -6.59 -5.49
CA PRO A 78 2.27 -6.86 -4.22
C PRO A 78 2.28 -5.65 -3.27
N VAL A 79 3.32 -4.82 -3.30
CA VAL A 79 3.40 -3.62 -2.44
C VAL A 79 2.31 -2.62 -2.81
N MET A 80 2.02 -2.45 -4.09
CA MET A 80 0.95 -1.56 -4.54
C MET A 80 -0.43 -2.09 -4.15
N VAL A 81 -0.65 -3.40 -4.28
CA VAL A 81 -1.88 -4.07 -3.81
C VAL A 81 -2.07 -3.86 -2.31
N ILE A 82 -1.02 -4.03 -1.49
CA ILE A 82 -1.05 -3.76 -0.05
C ILE A 82 -1.45 -2.31 0.23
N ILE A 83 -0.80 -1.32 -0.42
CA ILE A 83 -1.12 0.10 -0.22
C ILE A 83 -2.56 0.41 -0.67
N GLY A 84 -3.03 -0.20 -1.77
CA GLY A 84 -4.41 -0.07 -2.23
C GLY A 84 -5.41 -0.63 -1.23
N LYS A 85 -5.19 -1.83 -0.72
CA LYS A 85 -6.04 -2.47 0.30
C LYS A 85 -6.01 -1.72 1.65
N ALA A 86 -4.87 -1.13 2.02
CA ALA A 86 -4.72 -0.36 3.26
C ALA A 86 -5.72 0.81 3.35
N LYS A 87 -6.03 1.45 2.22
CA LYS A 87 -7.02 2.55 2.16
C LYS A 87 -8.45 2.09 2.46
N LEU A 88 -8.73 0.79 2.35
CA LEU A 88 -10.03 0.20 2.65
C LEU A 88 -10.24 -0.04 4.16
N ALA A 89 -9.25 0.26 5.00
CA ALA A 89 -9.34 0.23 6.45
C ALA A 89 -10.11 1.44 7.04
N ASN A 90 -10.80 2.21 6.22
CA ASN A 90 -11.46 3.47 6.60
C ASN A 90 -12.61 3.29 7.60
N HIS A 91 -13.26 2.13 7.63
CA HIS A 91 -14.31 1.82 8.61
C HIS A 91 -13.76 1.50 10.03
N ILE A 92 -12.45 1.45 10.22
CA ILE A 92 -11.83 1.01 11.46
C ILE A 92 -11.61 2.20 12.38
N ASP A 93 -12.02 2.05 13.64
CA ASP A 93 -11.86 3.10 14.65
C ASP A 93 -10.38 3.42 14.91
N SER A 94 -10.07 4.71 14.98
CA SER A 94 -8.70 5.18 15.20
C SER A 94 -8.10 4.70 16.52
N SER A 95 -8.86 4.68 17.61
CA SER A 95 -8.35 4.22 18.91
C SER A 95 -8.05 2.72 18.88
N TYR A 96 -8.81 1.96 18.09
CA TYR A 96 -8.54 0.55 17.86
C TYR A 96 -7.26 0.33 17.05
N LEU A 97 -7.00 1.14 16.00
CA LEU A 97 -5.73 1.10 15.26
C LEU A 97 -4.52 1.38 16.18
N LEU A 98 -4.63 2.36 17.09
CA LEU A 98 -3.56 2.65 18.05
C LEU A 98 -3.35 1.52 19.06
N THR A 99 -4.44 0.91 19.53
CA THR A 99 -4.39 -0.25 20.42
C THR A 99 -3.67 -1.43 19.76
N LEU A 100 -3.99 -1.72 18.49
CA LEU A 100 -3.33 -2.76 17.72
C LEU A 100 -1.86 -2.43 17.43
N SER A 101 -1.52 -1.16 17.20
CA SER A 101 -0.12 -0.72 17.07
C SER A 101 0.69 -1.09 18.32
N ASN A 102 0.17 -0.78 19.50
CA ASN A 102 0.81 -1.14 20.76
C ASN A 102 0.96 -2.66 20.91
N LYS A 103 -0.07 -3.42 20.53
CA LYS A 103 -0.01 -4.89 20.52
C LYS A 103 1.06 -5.41 19.58
N ILE A 104 1.24 -4.79 18.41
CA ILE A 104 2.28 -5.17 17.46
C ILE A 104 3.67 -4.93 18.04
N LEU A 105 3.90 -3.76 18.66
CA LEU A 105 5.18 -3.43 19.28
C LEU A 105 5.50 -4.38 20.45
N GLU A 106 4.50 -4.70 21.27
CA GLU A 106 4.60 -5.64 22.39
C GLU A 106 4.95 -7.06 21.89
N ASN A 107 4.20 -7.59 20.94
CA ASN A 107 4.47 -8.92 20.38
C ASN A 107 5.85 -9.00 19.71
N ALA A 108 6.27 -7.94 19.02
CA ALA A 108 7.58 -7.87 18.40
C ALA A 108 8.72 -7.85 19.43
N SER A 109 8.55 -7.18 20.58
CA SER A 109 9.59 -7.15 21.63
C SER A 109 9.80 -8.50 22.32
N TYR A 110 8.74 -9.32 22.41
CA TYR A 110 8.81 -10.68 22.97
C TYR A 110 9.16 -11.77 21.94
N CYS A 111 9.26 -11.43 20.65
CA CYS A 111 9.57 -12.38 19.60
C CYS A 111 11.03 -12.88 19.71
N SER A 112 11.21 -14.21 19.71
CA SER A 112 12.55 -14.84 19.71
C SER A 112 13.24 -14.68 18.36
N ASP A 113 14.53 -14.37 18.39
CA ASP A 113 15.38 -14.21 17.20
C ASP A 113 15.37 -15.47 16.32
N SER A 114 15.44 -16.65 16.95
CA SER A 114 15.45 -17.97 16.28
C SER A 114 14.24 -18.26 15.39
N ILE A 115 13.12 -17.57 15.60
CA ILE A 115 11.91 -17.72 14.78
C ILE A 115 12.07 -17.05 13.41
N ILE A 116 12.98 -16.08 13.32
CA ILE A 116 13.07 -15.11 12.22
C ILE A 116 14.40 -15.21 11.47
N GLU A 117 15.41 -15.87 12.04
CA GLU A 117 16.72 -16.04 11.40
C GLU A 117 16.60 -16.65 9.99
N ASN A 118 17.05 -15.87 9.00
CA ASN A 118 17.13 -16.25 7.60
C ASN A 118 18.54 -16.02 7.10
N ASN A 119 19.14 -17.06 6.49
CA ASN A 119 20.50 -17.01 5.94
C ASN A 119 20.68 -16.00 4.79
N GLN A 120 19.59 -15.44 4.24
CA GLN A 120 19.62 -14.44 3.17
C GLN A 120 18.66 -13.28 3.46
N GLU A 121 18.90 -12.52 4.53
CA GLU A 121 18.08 -11.34 4.89
C GLU A 121 18.29 -10.17 3.90
N PRO A 122 17.31 -9.80 3.07
CA PRO A 122 17.48 -8.74 2.08
C PRO A 122 17.70 -7.34 2.67
N LEU A 123 17.19 -7.08 3.89
CA LEU A 123 17.37 -5.79 4.56
C LEU A 123 18.82 -5.53 4.99
N GLU A 124 19.65 -6.56 5.06
CA GLU A 124 21.09 -6.40 5.30
C GLU A 124 21.84 -5.69 4.18
N ASN A 125 21.20 -5.45 3.03
CA ASN A 125 21.75 -4.55 2.02
C ASN A 125 21.80 -3.08 2.48
N TRP A 126 21.11 -2.71 3.58
CA TRP A 126 21.04 -1.35 4.11
C TRP A 126 21.25 -1.26 5.62
N PHE A 127 20.87 -2.30 6.36
CA PHE A 127 20.88 -2.34 7.82
C PHE A 127 21.87 -3.39 8.34
N ASP A 128 22.34 -3.25 9.57
CA ASP A 128 22.99 -4.37 10.24
C ASP A 128 21.98 -5.48 10.58
N SER A 129 22.48 -6.66 10.98
CA SER A 129 21.61 -7.81 11.28
C SER A 129 20.64 -7.53 12.42
N ASN A 130 21.03 -6.71 13.41
CA ASN A 130 20.17 -6.34 14.53
C ASN A 130 18.99 -5.48 14.08
N ALA A 131 19.23 -4.43 13.31
CA ALA A 131 18.19 -3.54 12.80
C ALA A 131 17.28 -4.27 11.79
N ALA A 132 17.85 -5.09 10.91
CA ALA A 132 17.07 -5.93 10.00
C ALA A 132 16.12 -6.88 10.75
N LEU A 133 16.63 -7.52 11.81
CA LEU A 133 15.84 -8.40 12.67
C LEU A 133 14.67 -7.67 13.35
N VAL A 134 14.86 -6.44 13.81
CA VAL A 134 13.76 -5.65 14.41
C VAL A 134 12.62 -5.41 13.41
N PHE A 135 12.93 -5.07 12.15
CA PHE A 135 11.91 -4.93 11.10
C PHE A 135 11.15 -6.24 10.86
N ARG A 136 11.85 -7.37 10.89
CA ARG A 136 11.23 -8.69 10.72
C ARG A 136 10.36 -9.10 11.91
N LYS A 137 10.74 -8.75 13.14
CA LYS A 137 9.89 -8.97 14.32
C LYS A 137 8.59 -8.18 14.24
N LEU A 138 8.65 -6.93 13.77
CA LEU A 138 7.44 -6.13 13.50
C LEU A 138 6.56 -6.77 12.43
N GLU A 139 7.16 -7.18 11.31
CA GLU A 139 6.47 -7.89 10.23
C GLU A 139 5.78 -9.16 10.73
N TYR A 140 6.51 -10.00 11.46
CA TYR A 140 6.00 -11.24 12.03
C TYR A 140 4.84 -10.98 13.00
N SER A 141 4.95 -9.93 13.81
CA SER A 141 3.88 -9.53 14.72
C SER A 141 2.62 -9.09 13.97
N ILE A 142 2.75 -8.27 12.92
CA ILE A 142 1.60 -7.89 12.07
C ILE A 142 0.95 -9.14 11.49
N ARG A 143 1.76 -10.04 10.92
CA ARG A 143 1.26 -11.29 10.35
C ARG A 143 0.50 -12.13 11.38
N THR A 144 1.11 -12.42 12.52
CA THR A 144 0.51 -13.29 13.56
C THR A 144 -0.76 -12.73 14.16
N LEU A 145 -0.92 -11.40 14.19
CA LEU A 145 -2.10 -10.76 14.73
C LEU A 145 -3.31 -10.82 13.77
N PHE A 146 -3.08 -10.80 12.45
CA PHE A 146 -4.15 -10.67 11.46
C PHE A 146 -4.33 -11.84 10.51
N ILE A 147 -3.34 -12.72 10.41
CA ILE A 147 -3.33 -13.83 9.45
C ILE A 147 -3.28 -15.13 10.25
N PRO A 148 -4.41 -15.87 10.35
CA PRO A 148 -4.45 -17.15 11.04
C PRO A 148 -3.39 -18.11 10.46
N GLN A 149 -2.50 -18.61 11.30
CA GLN A 149 -1.42 -19.52 10.89
C GLN A 149 -1.94 -20.95 10.72
N SER A 150 -1.41 -21.66 9.72
CA SER A 150 -1.21 -23.11 9.82
C SER A 150 0.21 -23.35 10.38
N PRO A 151 0.46 -24.38 11.22
CA PRO A 151 1.61 -24.43 12.12
C PRO A 151 3.00 -24.62 11.52
N SER A 152 3.19 -24.51 10.19
CA SER A 152 4.48 -24.84 9.58
C SER A 152 4.86 -23.86 8.47
N ILE A 153 5.96 -23.14 8.73
CA ILE A 153 6.76 -22.29 7.85
C ILE A 153 6.37 -20.79 7.85
N TYR A 154 7.34 -19.97 8.22
CA TYR A 154 7.33 -18.54 7.98
C TYR A 154 7.50 -18.28 6.48
N THR A 155 6.41 -17.95 5.78
CA THR A 155 6.41 -17.53 4.37
C THR A 155 6.35 -16.01 4.29
N LEU A 156 7.19 -15.41 3.46
CA LEU A 156 7.18 -13.96 3.25
C LEU A 156 5.94 -13.56 2.43
N ILE A 157 5.36 -12.39 2.69
CA ILE A 157 4.17 -11.91 1.96
C ILE A 157 4.40 -11.81 0.44
N ASN A 158 5.62 -11.53 0.00
CA ASN A 158 5.97 -11.43 -1.41
C ASN A 158 5.97 -12.78 -2.16
N GLU A 159 5.92 -13.91 -1.44
CA GLU A 159 5.82 -15.25 -2.03
C GLU A 159 4.37 -15.64 -2.32
N LYS A 160 3.38 -14.86 -1.85
CA LYS A 160 1.96 -15.10 -2.11
C LYS A 160 1.59 -14.64 -3.52
N SER A 161 0.90 -15.52 -4.26
CA SER A 161 0.32 -15.19 -5.57
C SER A 161 -0.98 -14.40 -5.50
N SER A 162 -1.59 -14.30 -4.32
CA SER A 162 -2.82 -13.55 -4.03
C SER A 162 -2.77 -13.02 -2.59
N LEU A 163 -3.33 -11.84 -2.39
CA LEU A 163 -3.50 -11.19 -1.10
C LEU A 163 -4.97 -11.12 -0.69
N VAL A 164 -5.90 -11.84 -1.34
CA VAL A 164 -7.34 -11.89 -0.98
C VAL A 164 -7.54 -12.08 0.52
N ASP A 165 -6.86 -13.05 1.12
CA ASP A 165 -7.01 -13.42 2.53
C ASP A 165 -6.32 -12.44 3.51
N ILE A 166 -5.65 -11.41 3.00
CA ILE A 166 -4.96 -10.42 3.82
C ILE A 166 -5.93 -9.27 4.10
N PRO A 167 -6.36 -9.06 5.36
CA PRO A 167 -7.30 -7.99 5.70
C PRO A 167 -6.73 -6.60 5.41
N SER A 168 -7.60 -5.63 5.11
CA SER A 168 -7.20 -4.22 4.90
C SER A 168 -6.48 -3.63 6.10
N ILE A 169 -6.86 -4.02 7.32
CA ILE A 169 -6.19 -3.61 8.56
C ILE A 169 -4.74 -4.11 8.65
N ALA A 170 -4.46 -5.34 8.19
CA ALA A 170 -3.09 -5.85 8.12
C ALA A 170 -2.30 -5.03 7.10
N CYS A 171 -2.89 -4.79 5.92
CA CYS A 171 -2.29 -3.99 4.86
C CYS A 171 -1.96 -2.55 5.32
N PHE A 172 -2.78 -1.96 6.20
CA PHE A 172 -2.52 -0.68 6.85
C PHE A 172 -1.21 -0.71 7.65
N PHE A 173 -1.01 -1.72 8.51
CA PHE A 173 0.21 -1.83 9.30
C PHE A 173 1.44 -2.20 8.45
N TYR A 174 1.29 -3.02 7.39
CA TYR A 174 2.36 -3.21 6.41
C TYR A 174 2.75 -1.90 5.73
N THR A 175 1.77 -1.07 5.36
CA THR A 175 2.03 0.24 4.78
C THR A 175 2.78 1.14 5.77
N ALA A 176 2.41 1.13 7.06
CA ALA A 176 3.14 1.83 8.10
C ALA A 176 4.60 1.34 8.19
N LEU A 177 4.81 0.01 8.20
CA LEU A 177 6.13 -0.62 8.26
C LEU A 177 6.99 -0.24 7.05
N PHE A 178 6.43 -0.24 5.83
CA PHE A 178 7.15 0.18 4.64
C PHE A 178 7.60 1.64 4.74
N ARG A 179 6.74 2.52 5.27
CA ARG A 179 7.11 3.93 5.47
C ARG A 179 8.22 4.09 6.51
N THR A 180 8.14 3.36 7.63
CA THR A 180 9.17 3.32 8.67
C THR A 180 10.52 2.92 8.09
N LEU A 181 10.55 1.87 7.28
CA LEU A 181 11.76 1.44 6.59
C LEU A 181 12.33 2.58 5.73
N TRP A 182 11.48 3.23 4.93
CA TRP A 182 11.85 4.34 4.05
C TRP A 182 12.32 5.62 4.76
N ASP A 183 11.93 5.84 6.02
CA ASP A 183 12.43 6.95 6.84
C ASP A 183 13.94 6.80 7.12
N PHE A 184 14.42 5.56 7.27
CA PHE A 184 15.84 5.30 7.53
C PHE A 184 16.69 5.16 6.27
N LEU A 185 16.07 4.94 5.11
CA LEU A 185 16.78 4.81 3.83
C LEU A 185 17.15 6.16 3.17
N ILE A 186 16.84 7.29 3.82
CA ILE A 186 17.17 8.63 3.32
C ILE A 186 18.67 8.77 2.94
N PRO A 187 19.65 8.30 3.74
CA PRO A 187 21.07 8.43 3.41
C PRO A 187 21.47 7.72 2.10
N PHE A 188 20.73 6.68 1.70
CA PHE A 188 21.00 5.89 0.51
C PHE A 188 20.28 6.40 -0.75
N ARG A 189 19.49 7.48 -0.65
CA ARG A 189 18.76 8.05 -1.79
C ARG A 189 19.73 8.66 -2.80
N SER A 190 19.50 8.40 -4.07
CA SER A 190 20.22 9.05 -5.16
C SER A 190 19.61 10.42 -5.52
N SER A 191 20.18 11.10 -6.52
CA SER A 191 19.56 12.30 -7.13
C SER A 191 18.15 12.01 -7.67
N ASN A 192 17.90 10.77 -8.13
CA ASN A 192 16.55 10.27 -8.34
C ASN A 192 15.96 9.78 -7.00
N ARG A 193 14.91 10.48 -6.55
CA ARG A 193 14.29 10.26 -5.23
C ARG A 193 13.62 8.90 -5.08
N THR A 194 13.32 8.19 -6.17
CA THR A 194 12.77 6.83 -6.13
C THR A 194 13.85 5.76 -6.00
N TRP A 195 15.12 6.11 -6.21
CA TRP A 195 16.23 5.15 -6.20
C TRP A 195 16.96 5.20 -4.87
N VAL A 196 17.03 4.04 -4.23
CA VAL A 196 17.83 3.79 -3.03
C VAL A 196 18.98 2.87 -3.43
N LYS A 197 20.23 3.31 -3.20
CA LYS A 197 21.42 2.50 -3.46
C LYS A 197 21.57 1.46 -2.36
N THR A 198 22.07 0.28 -2.70
CA THR A 198 22.47 -0.74 -1.71
C THR A 198 23.86 -0.41 -1.17
N SER A 199 24.08 -0.69 0.10
CA SER A 199 25.43 -0.72 0.67
C SER A 199 26.21 -1.89 0.09
N LYS A 200 27.47 -1.67 -0.34
CA LYS A 200 28.36 -2.75 -0.77
C LYS A 200 29.29 -3.22 0.36
N LEU A 201 29.50 -2.38 1.36
CA LEU A 201 30.38 -2.65 2.49
C LEU A 201 29.56 -2.86 3.76
N VAL A 202 30.02 -3.77 4.62
CA VAL A 202 29.31 -4.06 5.88
C VAL A 202 29.37 -2.86 6.81
N GLU A 203 30.48 -2.12 6.84
CA GLU A 203 30.64 -0.91 7.66
C GLU A 203 29.73 0.28 7.22
N GLU A 204 29.22 0.26 6.00
CA GLU A 204 28.30 1.27 5.46
C GLU A 204 26.83 0.98 5.84
N ARG A 205 26.53 -0.18 6.43
CA ARG A 205 25.19 -0.56 6.88
C ARG A 205 24.76 0.26 8.10
N LEU A 206 23.47 0.61 8.16
CA LEU A 206 22.91 1.41 9.25
C LEU A 206 22.63 0.54 10.49
N ALA A 207 23.32 0.87 11.59
CA ALA A 207 22.99 0.38 12.92
C ALA A 207 21.92 1.29 13.56
N ILE A 208 20.67 0.83 13.60
CA ILE A 208 19.53 1.57 14.16
C ILE A 208 19.00 0.79 15.37
N SER A 209 18.84 1.48 16.51
CA SER A 209 18.31 0.85 17.72
C SER A 209 16.81 0.53 17.57
N GLN A 210 16.38 -0.52 18.27
CA GLN A 210 14.98 -0.93 18.33
C GLN A 210 14.04 0.23 18.68
N ASP A 211 14.38 1.01 19.71
CA ASP A 211 13.56 2.14 20.15
C ASP A 211 13.33 3.19 19.05
N LYS A 212 14.34 3.45 18.20
CA LYS A 212 14.20 4.38 17.07
C LYS A 212 13.27 3.81 16.00
N ILE A 213 13.38 2.52 15.70
CA ILE A 213 12.51 1.85 14.73
C ILE A 213 11.07 1.84 15.23
N TYR A 214 10.85 1.49 16.50
CA TYR A 214 9.52 1.45 17.12
C TYR A 214 8.88 2.84 17.16
N TYR A 215 9.64 3.86 17.55
CA TYR A 215 9.17 5.25 17.51
C TYR A 215 8.78 5.69 16.09
N SER A 216 9.59 5.39 15.07
CA SER A 216 9.25 5.71 13.67
C SER A 216 8.04 4.90 13.17
N PHE A 217 7.86 3.66 13.62
CA PHE A 217 6.68 2.85 13.34
C PHE A 217 5.41 3.46 13.91
N GLU A 218 5.39 3.76 15.21
CA GLU A 218 4.26 4.40 15.88
C GLU A 218 3.94 5.76 15.23
N LYS A 219 4.95 6.57 14.91
CA LYS A 219 4.78 7.83 14.18
C LYS A 219 4.10 7.63 12.82
N ASN A 220 4.49 6.62 12.05
CA ASN A 220 3.88 6.34 10.75
C ASN A 220 2.46 5.77 10.87
N VAL A 221 2.18 4.97 11.90
CA VAL A 221 0.82 4.53 12.24
C VAL A 221 -0.06 5.74 12.56
N ASN A 222 0.37 6.64 13.44
CA ASN A 222 -0.37 7.85 13.80
C ASN A 222 -0.68 8.70 12.57
N TYR A 223 0.33 8.94 11.72
CA TYR A 223 0.15 9.69 10.48
C TYR A 223 -0.88 9.04 9.54
N LEU A 224 -0.80 7.72 9.33
CA LEU A 224 -1.78 7.02 8.47
C LEU A 224 -3.19 7.01 9.08
N THR A 225 -3.31 6.92 10.40
CA THR A 225 -4.59 7.03 11.12
C THR A 225 -5.22 8.41 10.90
N GLU A 226 -4.46 9.49 11.00
CA GLU A 226 -4.93 10.86 10.69
C GLU A 226 -5.42 10.96 9.23
N LEU A 227 -4.71 10.35 8.27
CA LEU A 227 -5.14 10.33 6.87
C LEU A 227 -6.45 9.57 6.67
N LEU A 228 -6.67 8.47 7.39
CA LEU A 228 -7.94 7.73 7.35
C LEU A 228 -9.09 8.55 7.93
N GLN A 229 -8.89 9.20 9.08
CA GLN A 229 -9.91 10.06 9.70
C GLN A 229 -10.31 11.22 8.79
N LEU A 230 -9.33 11.89 8.17
CA LEU A 230 -9.59 12.96 7.22
C LEU A 230 -10.43 12.49 6.03
N ARG A 231 -10.20 11.26 5.55
CA ARG A 231 -11.02 10.65 4.48
C ARG A 231 -12.44 10.35 4.94
N ASN A 232 -12.60 9.75 6.12
CA ASN A 232 -13.93 9.43 6.66
C ASN A 232 -14.82 10.67 6.81
N ASN A 233 -14.25 11.80 7.21
CA ASN A 233 -15.00 13.04 7.36
C ASN A 233 -15.48 13.63 6.02
N LEU A 234 -14.83 13.27 4.90
CA LEU A 234 -15.17 13.74 3.56
C LEU A 234 -16.12 12.79 2.82
N GLU A 235 -16.18 11.53 3.25
CA GLU A 235 -16.98 10.49 2.60
C GLU A 235 -18.34 10.33 3.31
N ASN A 236 -19.43 10.26 2.53
CA ASN A 236 -20.70 9.80 3.08
C ASN A 236 -20.58 8.30 3.39
N ILE A 237 -20.39 7.96 4.67
CA ILE A 237 -20.11 6.62 5.24
C ILE A 237 -21.18 5.54 4.88
N SER A 238 -22.26 5.89 4.19
CA SER A 238 -23.51 5.12 4.14
C SER A 238 -23.66 4.09 3.01
N LYS A 239 -22.61 3.71 2.28
CA LYS A 239 -22.71 2.66 1.25
C LYS A 239 -21.63 1.60 1.44
N GLU A 240 -22.07 0.33 1.51
CA GLU A 240 -21.19 -0.82 1.33
C GLU A 240 -20.42 -0.64 0.01
N LYS A 241 -19.11 -0.46 0.13
CA LYS A 241 -18.23 -0.33 -1.02
C LYS A 241 -17.87 -1.74 -1.49
N ASN A 242 -18.30 -2.11 -2.69
CA ASN A 242 -17.92 -3.37 -3.30
C ASN A 242 -16.62 -3.18 -4.09
N ILE A 243 -15.50 -3.39 -3.39
CA ILE A 243 -14.15 -3.20 -3.95
C ILE A 243 -13.37 -4.50 -3.77
N ASP A 244 -12.85 -5.01 -4.88
CA ASP A 244 -11.92 -6.13 -4.90
C ASP A 244 -10.56 -5.65 -5.42
N ILE A 245 -9.49 -5.89 -4.66
CA ILE A 245 -8.12 -5.52 -5.03
C ILE A 245 -7.20 -6.71 -4.75
N ASP A 246 -6.51 -7.20 -5.78
CA ASP A 246 -5.60 -8.34 -5.64
C ASP A 246 -4.40 -8.30 -6.60
N ILE A 247 -3.46 -9.22 -6.39
CA ILE A 247 -2.33 -9.46 -7.30
C ILE A 247 -2.85 -10.16 -8.56
N SER A 248 -2.53 -9.61 -9.73
CA SER A 248 -2.70 -10.34 -11.00
C SER A 248 -1.82 -9.77 -12.10
N ASN A 249 -1.49 -10.63 -13.08
CA ASN A 249 -0.97 -10.19 -14.36
C ASN A 249 -2.13 -9.72 -15.25
N SER A 250 -2.01 -8.53 -15.86
CA SER A 250 -2.99 -7.97 -16.80
C SER A 250 -3.21 -8.81 -18.05
N GLU A 251 -2.26 -9.68 -18.42
CA GLU A 251 -2.39 -10.64 -19.53
C GLU A 251 -3.38 -11.77 -19.22
N ARG A 252 -3.67 -12.02 -17.93
CA ARG A 252 -4.57 -13.09 -17.48
C ARG A 252 -5.28 -12.71 -16.18
N LEU A 253 -6.21 -11.76 -16.27
CA LEU A 253 -7.01 -11.31 -15.14
C LEU A 253 -8.00 -12.39 -14.68
N PRO A 254 -8.25 -12.55 -13.36
CA PRO A 254 -9.22 -13.50 -12.80
C PRO A 254 -10.66 -12.96 -12.93
N LEU A 255 -11.06 -12.59 -14.15
CA LEU A 255 -12.36 -11.99 -14.46
C LEU A 255 -13.12 -12.86 -15.45
N GLN A 256 -14.44 -12.92 -15.30
CA GLN A 256 -15.32 -13.52 -16.31
C GLN A 256 -15.37 -12.62 -17.55
N ASN A 257 -15.49 -13.23 -18.74
CA ASN A 257 -15.72 -12.49 -19.98
C ASN A 257 -16.97 -11.61 -19.86
N GLU A 258 -16.92 -10.41 -20.44
CA GLU A 258 -18.05 -9.47 -20.50
C GLU A 258 -18.59 -9.01 -19.13
N SER A 259 -17.83 -9.22 -18.04
CA SER A 259 -18.26 -8.86 -16.67
C SER A 259 -17.98 -7.41 -16.27
N ILE A 260 -17.20 -6.66 -17.05
CA ILE A 260 -16.75 -5.29 -16.76
C ILE A 260 -17.41 -4.29 -17.73
N GLN A 261 -17.97 -3.20 -17.22
CA GLN A 261 -18.63 -2.17 -18.04
C GLN A 261 -17.69 -1.02 -18.42
N ALA A 262 -16.64 -0.78 -17.64
CA ALA A 262 -15.63 0.22 -17.98
C ALA A 262 -14.26 -0.16 -17.42
N VAL A 263 -13.21 0.23 -18.15
CA VAL A 263 -11.83 0.19 -17.67
C VAL A 263 -11.33 1.63 -17.56
N ILE A 264 -10.85 2.00 -16.37
CA ILE A 264 -10.19 3.29 -16.14
C ILE A 264 -8.85 2.96 -15.51
N SER A 265 -7.76 3.20 -16.24
CA SER A 265 -6.44 2.75 -15.86
C SER A 265 -5.34 3.62 -16.46
N SER A 266 -4.14 3.56 -15.90
CA SER A 266 -2.94 4.13 -16.50
C SER A 266 -2.39 3.20 -17.58
N PRO A 267 -1.74 3.70 -18.65
CA PRO A 267 -1.09 2.84 -19.63
C PRO A 267 0.00 1.97 -18.98
N PRO A 268 0.28 0.76 -19.51
CA PRO A 268 1.31 -0.10 -18.97
C PRO A 268 2.68 0.59 -19.08
N TYR A 269 3.37 0.67 -17.95
CA TYR A 269 4.61 1.43 -17.82
C TYR A 269 5.83 0.67 -18.40
N CYS A 270 5.87 0.48 -19.72
CA CYS A 270 6.83 -0.38 -20.42
C CYS A 270 8.33 0.00 -20.23
N THR A 271 8.64 1.18 -19.68
CA THR A 271 10.02 1.67 -19.45
C THR A 271 10.27 2.18 -18.04
N ARG A 272 9.35 1.98 -17.10
CA ARG A 272 9.43 2.60 -15.77
C ARG A 272 10.08 1.64 -14.77
N ILE A 273 11.39 1.47 -14.92
CA ILE A 273 12.24 0.81 -13.90
C ILE A 273 11.98 1.44 -12.51
N ASP A 274 11.72 2.76 -12.48
CA ASP A 274 11.32 3.48 -11.28
C ASP A 274 10.11 2.88 -10.55
N TYR A 275 9.16 2.26 -11.25
CA TYR A 275 7.99 1.62 -10.62
C TYR A 275 8.42 0.44 -9.74
N ALA A 276 9.27 -0.42 -10.28
CA ALA A 276 9.80 -1.56 -9.55
C ALA A 276 10.81 -1.14 -8.47
N ILE A 277 11.61 -0.10 -8.72
CA ILE A 277 12.59 0.40 -7.74
C ILE A 277 11.91 1.14 -6.58
N ALA A 278 10.85 1.91 -6.84
CA ALA A 278 10.16 2.68 -5.79
C ALA A 278 9.49 1.82 -4.71
N THR A 279 9.32 0.52 -4.96
CA THR A 279 8.79 -0.46 -3.99
C THR A 279 9.84 -1.46 -3.53
N LYS A 280 11.14 -1.18 -3.75
CA LYS A 280 12.25 -1.84 -3.07
C LYS A 280 12.77 -0.92 -1.95
N PRO A 281 13.24 -1.45 -0.81
CA PRO A 281 13.23 -2.85 -0.38
C PRO A 281 11.82 -3.32 0.01
#